data_AF-A0A3D3T873-F1
#
_entry.id   AF-A0A3D3T873-F1
#
_cell.length_a   1.000
_cell.length_b   1.000
_cell.length_c   1.000
_cell.angle_alpha   90.00
_cell.angle_beta   90.00
_cell.angle_gamma   90.00
#
_symmetry.space_group_name_H-M   'P 1'
#
loop_
_entity.id
_entity.type
_entity.pdbx_description
1 polymer ?
#
loop_
_entity_poly.entity_id
_entity_poly.type
_entity_poly.pdbx_seq_one_letter_code
_entity_poly.pdbx_strand_id
1 'polypeptide(L)'
;QPSASRLTLGALSIDTAERAAWRDGTPVELTAKEFDLIELLMRNPGRVYSREALLDMVWGYGYVGEFRTVDVHIRRLREKLEPNPASPQYILTKWGVGYYLSNP
;
A
#
# COMPACT_ATOMS: atom_id res chain seq x y z
N GLN A 1 8.14 22.54 -12.52
CA GLN A 1 7.40 21.46 -13.21
C GLN A 1 6.90 20.52 -12.13
N PRO A 2 5.62 20.13 -12.07
CA PRO A 2 5.21 19.10 -11.12
C PRO A 2 5.85 17.79 -11.59
N SER A 3 6.75 17.27 -10.77
CA SER A 3 7.62 16.14 -11.02
C SER A 3 6.80 14.88 -11.27
N ALA A 4 7.29 13.99 -12.14
CA ALA A 4 6.73 12.67 -12.42
C ALA A 4 6.76 11.70 -11.21
N SER A 5 6.87 12.21 -9.98
CA SER A 5 6.96 11.47 -8.71
C SER A 5 5.62 11.29 -8.01
N ARG A 6 4.54 11.96 -8.45
CA ARG A 6 3.23 11.85 -7.81
C ARG A 6 2.38 10.75 -8.45
N LEU A 7 1.92 9.80 -7.63
CA LEU A 7 0.94 8.78 -8.01
C LEU A 7 -0.39 9.12 -7.33
N THR A 8 -1.49 9.07 -8.09
CA THR A 8 -2.84 9.38 -7.58
C THR A 8 -3.82 8.31 -8.03
N LEU A 9 -4.68 7.87 -7.12
CA LEU A 9 -5.76 6.92 -7.37
C LEU A 9 -6.94 7.23 -6.44
N GLY A 10 -8.04 7.70 -7.04
CA GLY A 10 -9.19 8.21 -6.28
C GLY A 10 -8.77 9.33 -5.32
N ALA A 11 -9.11 9.17 -4.03
CA ALA A 11 -8.74 10.09 -2.95
C ALA A 11 -7.31 9.91 -2.43
N LEU A 12 -6.61 8.84 -2.84
CA LEU A 12 -5.26 8.54 -2.39
C LEU A 12 -4.23 9.16 -3.32
N SER A 13 -3.23 9.81 -2.75
CA SER A 13 -2.05 10.24 -3.50
C SER A 13 -0.78 10.04 -2.69
N ILE A 14 0.31 9.73 -3.37
CA ILE A 14 1.65 9.68 -2.78
C ILE A 14 2.63 10.44 -3.66
N ASP A 15 3.66 11.02 -3.04
CA ASP A 15 4.82 11.58 -3.72
C ASP A 15 6.03 10.71 -3.42
N THR A 16 6.54 10.02 -4.43
CA THR A 16 7.63 9.05 -4.27
C THR A 16 8.98 9.72 -4.05
N ALA A 17 9.13 11.00 -4.42
CA ALA A 17 10.37 11.75 -4.18
C ALA A 17 10.44 12.23 -2.72
N GLU A 18 9.33 12.73 -2.20
CA GLU A 18 9.25 13.27 -0.83
C GLU A 18 8.84 12.21 0.21
N ARG A 19 8.44 11.01 -0.25
CA ARG A 19 7.86 9.94 0.57
C ARG A 19 6.68 10.41 1.42
N ALA A 20 5.83 11.23 0.83
CA ALA A 20 4.65 11.80 1.45
C ALA A 20 3.37 11.14 0.91
N ALA A 21 2.34 11.03 1.74
CA ALA A 21 1.05 10.45 1.38
C ALA A 21 -0.10 11.36 1.82
N TRP A 22 -1.20 11.34 1.06
CA TRP A 22 -2.41 12.08 1.37
C TRP A 22 -3.66 11.23 1.10
N ARG A 23 -4.69 11.45 1.93
CA ARG A 23 -6.07 10.98 1.72
C ARG A 23 -6.99 12.19 1.68
N ASP A 24 -7.74 12.35 0.59
CA ASP A 24 -8.62 13.52 0.39
C ASP A 24 -7.86 14.85 0.54
N GLY A 25 -6.61 14.90 0.06
CA GLY A 25 -5.71 16.05 0.20
C GLY A 25 -5.17 16.28 1.61
N THR A 26 -5.57 15.49 2.61
CA THR A 26 -5.07 15.58 3.98
C THR A 26 -3.81 14.69 4.14
N PRO A 27 -2.69 15.21 4.68
CA PRO A 27 -1.48 14.42 4.89
C PRO A 27 -1.72 13.21 5.81
N VAL A 28 -1.09 12.08 5.47
CA VAL A 28 -1.13 10.85 6.24
C VAL A 28 0.28 10.35 6.51
N GLU A 29 0.62 10.19 7.79
CA GLU A 29 1.92 9.69 8.22
C GLU A 29 2.04 8.17 8.02
N LEU A 30 2.99 7.77 7.17
CA LEU A 30 3.33 6.38 6.90
C LEU A 30 4.74 6.07 7.40
N THR A 31 4.92 4.91 8.01
CA THR A 31 6.26 4.37 8.26
C THR A 31 6.94 4.01 6.93
N ALA A 32 8.27 3.81 6.95
CA ALA A 32 9.00 3.44 5.76
C ALA A 32 8.42 2.22 5.03
N LYS A 33 8.06 1.15 5.77
CA LYS A 33 7.52 -0.08 5.17
C LYS A 33 6.06 0.04 4.74
N GLU A 34 5.25 0.85 5.42
CA GLU A 34 3.91 1.17 4.94
C GLU A 34 3.98 1.95 3.61
N PHE A 35 4.89 2.93 3.52
CA PHE A 35 5.10 3.68 2.28
C PHE A 35 5.58 2.79 1.14
N ASP A 36 6.61 1.95 1.37
CA ASP A 36 7.13 1.03 0.35
C ASP A 36 6.03 0.08 -0.16
N LEU A 37 5.19 -0.42 0.75
CA LEU A 37 4.09 -1.33 0.41
C LEU A 37 2.99 -0.63 -0.41
N ILE A 38 2.54 0.57 -0.01
CA ILE A 38 1.51 1.28 -0.79
C ILE A 38 2.06 1.77 -2.13
N GLU A 39 3.33 2.20 -2.20
CA GLU A 39 3.98 2.58 -3.45
C GLU A 39 4.01 1.41 -4.44
N LEU A 40 4.43 0.21 -3.99
CA LEU A 40 4.45 -1.00 -4.82
C LEU A 40 3.06 -1.27 -5.43
N LEU A 41 2.03 -1.19 -4.59
CA LEU A 41 0.65 -1.44 -5.01
C LEU A 41 0.12 -0.33 -5.94
N MET A 42 0.40 0.95 -5.67
CA MET A 42 -0.01 2.09 -6.50
C MET A 42 0.69 2.15 -7.85
N ARG A 43 1.93 1.64 -7.95
CA ARG A 43 2.62 1.47 -9.24
C ARG A 43 1.99 0.37 -10.10
N ASN A 44 1.22 -0.54 -9.51
CA ASN A 44 0.63 -1.69 -10.19
C ASN A 44 -0.86 -1.91 -9.80
N PRO A 45 -1.76 -0.93 -10.03
CA PRO A 45 -3.17 -1.09 -9.66
C PRO A 45 -3.81 -2.30 -10.36
N GLY A 46 -4.63 -3.04 -9.62
CA GLY A 46 -5.29 -4.26 -10.07
C GLY A 46 -4.43 -5.53 -10.02
N ARG A 47 -3.10 -5.41 -9.89
CA ARG A 47 -2.22 -6.59 -9.78
C ARG A 47 -2.34 -7.22 -8.39
N VAL A 48 -2.63 -8.52 -8.37
CA VAL A 48 -2.65 -9.32 -7.15
C VAL A 48 -1.24 -9.80 -6.81
N TYR A 49 -0.81 -9.52 -5.59
CA TYR A 49 0.43 -10.01 -5.01
C TYR A 49 0.12 -11.01 -3.91
N SER A 50 0.87 -12.12 -3.87
CA SER A 50 0.83 -13.04 -2.74
C SER A 50 1.53 -12.43 -1.53
N ARG A 51 1.29 -12.97 -0.33
CA ARG A 51 1.95 -12.48 0.89
C ARG A 51 3.46 -12.69 0.82
N GLU A 52 3.87 -13.81 0.25
CA GLU A 52 5.27 -14.17 -0.02
C GLU A 52 5.90 -13.11 -0.91
N ALA A 53 5.26 -12.77 -2.03
CA ALA A 53 5.78 -11.78 -2.97
C ALA A 53 5.87 -10.37 -2.35
N LEU A 54 4.87 -9.97 -1.56
CA LEU A 54 4.91 -8.69 -0.84
C LEU A 54 6.03 -8.68 0.21
N LEU A 55 6.23 -9.78 0.91
CA LEU A 55 7.32 -9.92 1.88
C LEU A 55 8.67 -9.75 1.19
N ASP A 56 8.91 -10.48 0.10
CA ASP A 56 10.17 -10.44 -0.64
C ASP A 56 10.44 -9.06 -1.27
N MET A 57 9.42 -8.44 -1.86
CA MET A 57 9.59 -7.15 -2.56
C MET A 57 9.75 -5.97 -1.60
N VAL A 58 9.11 -6.00 -0.42
CA VAL A 58 9.11 -4.87 0.52
C VAL A 58 10.14 -5.05 1.63
N TRP A 59 10.38 -6.27 2.12
CA TRP A 59 11.35 -6.56 3.19
C TRP A 59 12.64 -7.21 2.69
N GLY A 60 12.63 -7.83 1.51
CA GLY A 60 13.80 -8.47 0.90
C GLY A 60 13.82 -9.99 1.08
N TYR A 61 14.46 -10.67 0.12
CA TYR A 61 14.54 -12.14 -0.02
C TYR A 61 15.20 -12.88 1.18
N GLY A 62 15.87 -12.15 2.07
CA GLY A 62 16.53 -12.70 3.26
C GLY A 62 15.82 -12.39 4.57
N TYR A 63 14.61 -11.81 4.53
CA TYR A 63 13.86 -11.47 5.72
C TYR A 63 13.34 -12.76 6.38
N VAL A 64 13.98 -13.17 7.48
CA VAL A 64 13.53 -14.28 8.33
C VAL A 64 12.38 -13.81 9.22
N GLY A 65 11.26 -13.44 8.62
CA GLY A 65 10.06 -13.06 9.35
C GLY A 65 8.80 -13.70 8.76
N GLU A 66 7.73 -13.66 9.53
CA GLU A 66 6.49 -14.34 9.20
C GLU A 66 5.63 -13.52 8.23
N PHE A 67 4.84 -14.19 7.38
CA PHE A 67 3.84 -13.55 6.52
C PHE A 67 2.86 -12.64 7.28
N ARG A 68 2.69 -12.87 8.59
CA ARG A 68 1.90 -12.03 9.49
C ARG A 68 2.36 -10.56 9.48
N THR A 69 3.62 -10.27 9.15
CA THR A 69 4.09 -8.88 9.02
C THR A 69 3.36 -8.16 7.88
N VAL A 70 3.13 -8.83 6.74
CA VAL A 70 2.40 -8.24 5.60
C VAL A 70 0.98 -7.90 6.03
N ASP A 71 0.29 -8.83 6.69
CA ASP A 71 -1.09 -8.63 7.14
C ASP A 71 -1.20 -7.47 8.14
N VAL A 72 -0.23 -7.33 9.06
CA VAL A 72 -0.16 -6.21 10.00
C VAL A 72 0.01 -4.87 9.28
N HIS A 73 0.89 -4.80 8.27
CA HIS A 73 1.11 -3.57 7.52
C HIS A 73 -0.07 -3.23 6.61
N ILE A 74 -0.73 -4.22 5.99
CA ILE A 74 -1.98 -4.02 5.25
C ILE A 74 -3.07 -3.48 6.17
N ARG A 75 -3.22 -4.05 7.37
CA ARG A 75 -4.18 -3.56 8.35
C ARG A 75 -3.93 -2.10 8.73
N ARG A 76 -2.68 -1.74 9.05
CA ARG A 76 -2.32 -0.35 9.40
C ARG A 76 -2.52 0.60 8.23
N LEU A 77 -2.18 0.18 7.01
CA LEU A 77 -2.47 0.96 5.81
C LEU A 77 -3.96 1.20 5.66
N ARG A 78 -4.80 0.18 5.88
CA ARG A 78 -6.26 0.35 5.84
C ARG A 78 -6.75 1.31 6.92
N GLU A 79 -6.25 1.18 8.15
CA GLU A 79 -6.57 2.09 9.26
C GLU A 79 -6.25 3.55 8.92
N LYS A 80 -5.21 3.80 8.12
CA LYS A 80 -4.75 5.15 7.76
C LYS A 80 -5.34 5.70 6.46
N LEU A 81 -5.54 4.85 5.45
CA LEU A 81 -5.84 5.27 4.08
C LEU A 81 -7.29 4.99 3.68
N GLU A 82 -7.95 4.01 4.29
CA GLU A 82 -9.35 3.73 3.96
C GLU A 82 -10.29 4.69 4.69
N PRO A 83 -11.41 5.09 4.08
CA PRO A 83 -12.50 5.75 4.80
C PRO A 83 -13.08 4.84 5.90
N ASN A 84 -13.21 3.54 5.59
CA ASN A 84 -13.62 2.51 6.55
C ASN A 84 -12.71 1.27 6.42
N PRO A 85 -11.81 1.02 7.38
CA PRO A 85 -10.88 -0.12 7.32
C PRO A 85 -11.54 -1.50 7.32
N ALA A 86 -12.76 -1.61 7.88
CA ALA A 86 -13.54 -2.85 7.90
C ALA A 86 -14.23 -3.16 6.57
N SER A 87 -14.39 -2.14 5.72
CA SER A 87 -14.94 -2.25 4.36
C SER A 87 -14.02 -1.51 3.39
N PRO A 88 -12.78 -2.01 3.18
CA PRO A 88 -11.78 -1.32 2.39
C PRO A 88 -12.24 -1.18 0.94
N GLN A 89 -11.92 -0.04 0.33
CA GLN A 89 -12.20 0.28 -1.07
C GLN A 89 -10.93 0.18 -1.91
N TYR A 90 -9.79 0.59 -1.36
CA TYR A 90 -8.52 0.65 -2.09
C TYR A 90 -7.72 -0.64 -1.95
N ILE A 91 -7.33 -1.02 -0.74
CA ILE A 91 -6.44 -2.17 -0.50
C ILE A 91 -7.30 -3.40 -0.24
N LEU A 92 -7.55 -4.20 -1.26
CA LEU A 92 -8.49 -5.32 -1.21
C LEU A 92 -7.79 -6.67 -0.99
N THR A 93 -8.51 -7.59 -0.35
CA THR A 93 -8.06 -8.96 -0.15
C THR A 93 -8.53 -9.82 -1.32
N LYS A 94 -7.61 -10.51 -1.99
CA LYS A 94 -7.93 -11.66 -2.83
C LYS A 94 -7.82 -12.91 -1.96
N TRP A 95 -8.96 -13.40 -1.48
CA TRP A 95 -9.04 -14.53 -0.55
C TRP A 95 -8.24 -15.74 -1.03
N GLY A 96 -7.42 -16.30 -0.14
CA GLY A 96 -6.52 -17.42 -0.44
C GLY A 96 -5.26 -17.06 -1.23
N VAL A 97 -5.12 -15.81 -1.71
CA VAL A 97 -3.99 -15.38 -2.56
C VAL A 97 -3.16 -14.30 -1.89
N GLY A 98 -3.77 -13.16 -1.56
CA GLY A 98 -3.04 -12.02 -1.00
C GLY A 98 -3.79 -10.70 -1.18
N TYR A 99 -3.08 -9.66 -1.62
CA TYR A 99 -3.59 -8.29 -1.64
C TYR A 99 -3.35 -7.60 -2.99
N TYR A 100 -4.20 -6.62 -3.28
CA TYR A 100 -4.07 -5.75 -4.44
C TYR A 100 -4.66 -4.37 -4.12
N LEU A 101 -4.21 -3.36 -4.86
CA LEU A 101 -4.90 -2.08 -4.88
C LEU A 101 -5.95 -2.13 -5.98
N SER A 102 -7.21 -1.91 -5.63
CA SER A 102 -8.28 -1.70 -6.60
C SER A 102 -8.17 -0.29 -7.19
N ASN A 103 -8.72 -0.10 -8.39
CA ASN A 103 -8.96 1.23 -8.94
C ASN A 103 -10.48 1.47 -8.87
N PRO A 104 -10.99 2.03 -7.76
CA PRO A 104 -12.42 2.25 -7.56
C PRO A 104 -12.97 3.36 -8.46
#